data_AF-A0AA41DLJ4-F1
#
_entry.id   AF-A0AA41DLJ4-F1
#
_cell.length_a   1.000
_cell.length_b   1.000
_cell.length_c   1.000
_cell.angle_alpha   90.00
_cell.angle_beta   90.00
_cell.angle_gamma   90.00
#
_symmetry.space_group_name_H-M   'P 1'
#
loop_
_entity.id
_entity.type
_entity.pdbx_description
1 polymer ?
#
loop_
_entity_poly.entity_id
_entity_poly.type
_entity_poly.pdbx_seq_one_letter_code
_entity_poly.pdbx_strand_id
1 'polypeptide(L)'
;MGNLFLREKESWLAWSFWGAIGAFITLYVAMSTSKAHFIVASSMGVLVVLTWWMQQSKRYDFGRAFKICCYVLLLTVLPAFLVVVVPSDDLNRFDLIFQSATFLTLSLFVCLLCSWIARRPKQYY
;
A
#
# COMPACT_ATOMS: atom_id res chain seq x y z
N MET A 1 -0.04 32.77 -10.12
CA MET A 1 -1.30 32.00 -10.03
C MET A 1 -1.53 31.12 -11.27
N GLY A 2 -0.54 30.31 -11.71
CA GLY A 2 -0.60 29.56 -12.98
C GLY A 2 -0.67 28.03 -12.86
N ASN A 3 -0.57 27.46 -11.66
CA ASN A 3 -0.46 26.00 -11.48
C ASN A 3 -1.69 25.32 -10.85
N LEU A 4 -2.78 26.04 -10.63
CA LEU A 4 -4.04 25.44 -10.13
C LEU A 4 -4.80 24.64 -11.20
N PHE A 5 -4.48 24.85 -12.49
CA PHE A 5 -5.14 24.21 -13.63
C PHE A 5 -4.39 22.98 -14.17
N LEU A 6 -3.13 22.77 -13.81
CA LEU A 6 -2.42 21.50 -14.03
C LEU A 6 -2.77 20.49 -12.93
N ARG A 7 -4.05 20.39 -12.59
CA ARG A 7 -4.57 19.29 -11.78
C ARG A 7 -4.63 18.08 -12.70
N GLU A 8 -3.45 17.49 -12.95
CA GLU A 8 -3.28 16.28 -13.75
C GLU A 8 -4.31 15.24 -13.33
N LYS A 9 -5.12 14.83 -14.32
CA LYS A 9 -6.15 13.79 -14.21
C LYS A 9 -5.53 12.59 -13.51
N GLU A 10 -6.12 12.15 -12.41
CA GLU A 10 -5.66 10.94 -11.73
C GLU A 10 -5.64 9.78 -12.71
N SER A 11 -4.45 9.32 -13.10
CA SER A 11 -4.26 8.09 -13.84
C SER A 11 -4.44 6.92 -12.88
N TRP A 12 -5.69 6.68 -12.47
CA TRP A 12 -6.07 5.52 -11.66
C TRP A 12 -5.52 4.22 -12.23
N LEU A 13 -5.44 4.10 -13.55
CA LEU A 13 -4.81 2.98 -14.26
C LEU A 13 -3.33 2.77 -13.90
N ALA A 14 -2.54 3.84 -13.74
CA ALA A 14 -1.13 3.72 -13.37
C ALA A 14 -1.00 3.17 -11.94
N TRP A 15 -1.89 3.60 -11.03
CA TRP A 15 -1.91 3.08 -9.66
C TRP A 15 -2.41 1.65 -9.59
N SER A 16 -3.40 1.28 -10.40
CA SER A 16 -3.84 -0.11 -10.53
C SER A 16 -2.75 -1.01 -11.09
N PHE A 17 -1.92 -0.51 -12.02
CA PHE A 17 -0.76 -1.26 -12.55
C PHE A 17 0.29 -1.52 -11.46
N TRP A 18 0.60 -0.52 -10.63
CA TRP A 18 1.47 -0.69 -9.45
C TRP A 18 0.87 -1.66 -8.42
N GLY A 19 -0.44 -1.58 -8.19
CA GLY A 19 -1.16 -2.55 -7.38
C GLY A 19 -1.07 -3.97 -7.92
N ALA A 20 -1.20 -4.14 -9.25
CA ALA A 20 -1.07 -5.44 -9.91
C ALA A 20 0.35 -6.00 -9.81
N ILE A 21 1.39 -5.17 -10.01
CA ILE A 21 2.79 -5.59 -9.83
C ILE A 21 3.01 -6.07 -8.40
N GLY A 22 2.59 -5.28 -7.41
CA GLY A 22 2.78 -5.68 -6.02
C GLY A 22 1.95 -6.92 -5.65
N ALA A 23 0.76 -7.10 -6.22
CA ALA A 23 -0.04 -8.32 -6.11
C ALA A 23 0.67 -9.55 -6.66
N PHE A 24 1.34 -9.44 -7.82
CA PHE A 24 2.15 -10.53 -8.38
C PHE A 24 3.34 -10.88 -7.48
N ILE A 25 4.03 -9.86 -6.95
CA ILE A 25 5.17 -10.05 -6.05
C ILE A 25 4.73 -10.74 -4.76
N THR A 26 3.66 -10.25 -4.11
CA THR A 26 3.15 -10.83 -2.86
C THR A 26 2.61 -12.24 -3.06
N LEU A 27 1.97 -12.53 -4.20
CA LEU A 27 1.56 -13.89 -4.58
C LEU A 27 2.76 -14.83 -4.73
N TYR A 28 3.78 -14.40 -5.47
CA TYR A 28 4.98 -15.21 -5.66
C TYR A 28 5.65 -15.53 -4.32
N VAL A 29 5.77 -14.53 -3.45
CA VAL A 29 6.31 -14.69 -2.09
C VAL A 29 5.43 -15.62 -1.24
N ALA A 30 4.10 -15.47 -1.32
CA ALA A 30 3.15 -16.32 -0.62
C ALA A 30 3.28 -17.79 -1.04
N MET A 31 3.36 -18.07 -2.34
CA MET A 31 3.53 -19.41 -2.89
C MET A 31 4.89 -20.02 -2.55
N SER A 32 5.94 -19.20 -2.46
CA SER A 32 7.30 -19.68 -2.21
C SER A 32 7.61 -19.96 -0.74
N THR A 33 7.01 -19.21 0.20
CA THR A 33 7.45 -19.24 1.60
C THR A 33 6.31 -19.59 2.58
N SER A 34 5.04 -19.45 2.17
CA SER A 34 3.82 -19.67 2.99
C SER A 34 3.79 -18.98 4.37
N LYS A 35 4.75 -18.07 4.65
CA LYS A 35 4.88 -17.38 5.94
C LYS A 35 4.37 -15.95 5.81
N ALA A 36 3.44 -15.58 6.69
CA ALA A 36 2.78 -14.27 6.70
C ALA A 36 3.77 -13.09 6.75
N HIS A 37 4.86 -13.19 7.52
CA HIS A 37 5.82 -12.09 7.68
C HIS A 37 6.48 -11.64 6.37
N PHE A 38 6.74 -12.55 5.44
CA PHE A 38 7.35 -12.22 4.14
C PHE A 38 6.35 -11.52 3.20
N ILE A 39 5.06 -11.83 3.33
CA ILE A 39 3.98 -11.15 2.61
C ILE A 39 3.85 -9.70 3.09
N VAL A 40 3.96 -9.48 4.41
CA VAL A 40 3.98 -8.13 4.97
C VAL A 40 5.23 -7.37 4.52
N ALA A 41 6.42 -8.00 4.54
CA ALA A 41 7.66 -7.35 4.13
C ALA A 41 7.65 -6.95 2.64
N SER A 42 7.14 -7.82 1.77
CA SER A 42 7.05 -7.55 0.33
C SER A 42 6.04 -6.45 0.00
N SER A 43 4.85 -6.46 0.63
CA SER A 43 3.88 -5.37 0.46
C SER A 43 4.43 -4.03 0.97
N MET A 44 5.19 -4.04 2.07
CA MET A 44 5.89 -2.84 2.57
C MET A 44 6.93 -2.31 1.58
N GLY A 45 7.70 -3.20 0.95
CA GLY A 45 8.69 -2.83 -0.06
C GLY A 45 8.08 -2.09 -1.25
N VAL A 46 6.91 -2.56 -1.74
CA VAL A 46 6.18 -1.88 -2.82
C VAL A 46 5.76 -0.46 -2.40
N LEU A 47 5.32 -0.27 -1.17
CA LEU A 47 4.94 1.05 -0.65
C LEU A 47 6.16 1.98 -0.50
N VAL A 48 7.33 1.47 -0.11
CA VAL A 48 8.56 2.27 -0.05
C VAL A 48 8.97 2.77 -1.44
N VAL A 49 8.91 1.91 -2.45
CA VAL A 49 9.20 2.32 -3.85
C VAL A 49 8.17 3.34 -4.34
N LEU A 50 6.89 3.11 -4.04
CA LEU A 50 5.80 4.00 -4.43
C LEU A 50 5.92 5.37 -3.76
N THR A 51 6.24 5.41 -2.47
CA THR A 51 6.43 6.66 -1.72
C THR A 51 7.65 7.42 -2.17
N TRP A 52 8.75 6.74 -2.44
CA TRP A 52 9.94 7.34 -3.04
C TRP A 52 9.58 8.03 -4.36
N TRP A 53 8.82 7.36 -5.23
CA TRP A 53 8.38 7.94 -6.49
C TRP A 53 7.44 9.14 -6.29
N MET A 54 6.49 9.05 -5.35
CA MET A 54 5.62 10.17 -4.99
C MET A 54 6.42 11.36 -4.45
N GLN A 55 7.43 11.11 -3.61
CA GLN A 55 8.31 12.13 -3.05
C GLN A 55 9.12 12.86 -4.13
N GLN A 56 9.66 12.13 -5.11
CA GLN A 56 10.40 12.73 -6.23
C GLN A 56 9.53 13.64 -7.08
N SER A 57 8.27 13.27 -7.30
CA SER A 57 7.37 14.08 -8.11
C SER A 57 7.03 15.43 -7.46
N LYS A 58 7.10 15.56 -6.12
CA LYS A 58 6.67 16.73 -5.32
C LYS A 58 5.27 17.26 -5.68
N ARG A 59 4.41 16.40 -6.25
CA ARG A 59 3.13 16.76 -6.88
C ARG A 59 1.89 16.35 -6.08
N TYR A 60 2.05 15.70 -4.92
CA TYR A 60 0.93 15.14 -4.17
C TYR A 60 0.68 15.86 -2.85
N ASP A 61 -0.60 16.17 -2.59
CA ASP A 61 -1.06 16.58 -1.26
C ASP A 61 -1.25 15.36 -0.37
N PHE A 62 -1.13 15.55 0.95
CA PHE A 62 -1.20 14.48 1.96
C PHE A 62 -2.40 13.54 1.76
N GLY A 63 -3.61 14.10 1.61
CA GLY A 63 -4.83 13.29 1.44
C GLY A 63 -4.84 12.47 0.14
N ARG A 64 -4.23 12.98 -0.93
CA ARG A 64 -4.14 12.27 -2.22
C ARG A 64 -3.11 11.14 -2.15
N ALA A 65 -1.95 11.40 -1.56
CA ALA A 65 -0.92 10.38 -1.33
C ALA A 65 -1.44 9.25 -0.43
N PHE A 66 -2.16 9.59 0.65
CA PHE A 66 -2.78 8.61 1.55
C PHE A 66 -3.79 7.71 0.82
N LYS A 67 -4.70 8.31 0.04
CA LYS A 67 -5.70 7.54 -0.74
C LYS A 67 -5.04 6.55 -1.69
N ILE A 68 -3.99 6.98 -2.40
CA ILE A 68 -3.28 6.13 -3.36
C ILE A 68 -2.52 5.01 -2.64
N CYS A 69 -1.81 5.31 -1.54
CA CYS A 69 -1.09 4.31 -0.77
C CYS A 69 -2.04 3.22 -0.24
N CYS A 70 -3.18 3.61 0.34
CA CYS A 70 -4.20 2.66 0.80
C CYS A 70 -4.77 1.82 -0.35
N TYR A 71 -5.05 2.44 -1.50
CA TYR A 71 -5.59 1.72 -2.66
C TYR A 71 -4.60 0.67 -3.20
N VAL A 72 -3.33 1.05 -3.37
CA VAL A 72 -2.29 0.14 -3.82
C VAL A 72 -2.09 -0.98 -2.79
N LEU A 73 -2.00 -0.65 -1.51
CA LEU A 73 -1.84 -1.64 -0.43
C LEU A 73 -2.93 -2.70 -0.47
N LEU A 74 -4.20 -2.27 -0.56
CA LEU A 74 -5.34 -3.19 -0.65
C LEU A 74 -5.22 -4.13 -1.85
N LEU A 75 -4.90 -3.59 -3.04
CA LEU A 75 -4.71 -4.41 -4.24
C LEU A 75 -3.55 -5.41 -4.08
N THR A 76 -2.43 -4.99 -3.49
CA THR A 76 -1.25 -5.84 -3.33
C THR A 76 -1.45 -6.97 -2.32
N VAL A 77 -2.23 -6.75 -1.26
CA VAL A 77 -2.39 -7.72 -0.17
C VAL A 77 -3.53 -8.71 -0.44
N LEU A 78 -4.57 -8.28 -1.17
CA LEU A 78 -5.76 -9.08 -1.44
C LEU A 78 -5.48 -10.51 -1.94
N PRO A 79 -4.63 -10.75 -2.95
CA PRO A 79 -4.43 -12.11 -3.45
C PRO A 79 -3.62 -12.98 -2.46
N ALA A 80 -2.64 -12.40 -1.77
CA ALA A 80 -1.87 -13.13 -0.77
C ALA A 80 -2.71 -13.49 0.47
N PHE A 81 -3.66 -12.64 0.84
CA PHE A 81 -4.62 -12.90 1.91
C PHE A 81 -5.55 -14.07 1.56
N LEU A 82 -6.07 -14.13 0.33
CA LEU A 82 -6.91 -15.22 -0.14
C LEU A 82 -6.20 -16.57 -0.16
N VAL A 83 -4.89 -16.60 -0.46
CA VAL A 83 -4.13 -17.85 -0.58
C VAL A 83 -3.59 -18.36 0.76
N VAL A 84 -3.26 -17.47 1.69
CA VAL A 84 -2.56 -17.87 2.93
C VAL A 84 -3.44 -17.84 4.17
N VAL A 85 -4.43 -16.94 4.22
CA VAL A 85 -5.23 -16.68 5.42
C VAL A 85 -6.58 -17.41 5.38
N VAL A 86 -7.11 -17.69 4.19
CA VAL A 86 -8.38 -18.42 4.02
C VAL A 86 -8.25 -19.93 4.25
N PRO A 87 -7.19 -20.63 3.79
CA PRO A 87 -7.10 -22.09 3.98
C PRO A 87 -6.40 -22.51 5.27
N SER A 88 -6.10 -21.59 6.20
CA SER A 88 -5.51 -21.96 7.50
C SER A 88 -6.58 -22.51 8.44
N ASP A 89 -6.94 -23.79 8.25
CA ASP A 89 -7.92 -24.52 9.07
C ASP A 89 -7.48 -24.68 10.54
N ASP A 90 -6.20 -24.45 10.84
CA ASP A 90 -5.62 -24.53 12.20
C ASP A 90 -5.70 -23.24 13.02
N LEU A 91 -6.14 -22.11 12.43
CA LEU A 91 -6.21 -20.84 13.16
C LEU A 91 -7.55 -20.67 13.90
N ASN A 92 -7.46 -20.52 15.22
CA ASN A 92 -8.60 -20.18 16.06
C ASN A 92 -9.19 -18.84 15.59
N ARG A 93 -10.52 -18.73 15.51
CA ARG A 93 -11.21 -17.57 14.91
C ARG A 93 -10.80 -16.23 15.53
N PHE A 94 -10.42 -16.23 16.81
CA PHE A 94 -9.91 -15.07 17.53
C PHE A 94 -8.51 -14.64 17.07
N ASP A 95 -7.61 -15.59 16.79
CA ASP A 95 -6.25 -15.29 16.30
C ASP A 95 -6.31 -14.68 14.90
N LEU A 96 -7.21 -15.17 14.05
CA LEU A 96 -7.46 -14.60 12.72
C LEU A 96 -7.92 -13.13 12.80
N ILE A 97 -8.86 -12.83 13.70
CA ILE A 97 -9.37 -11.48 13.90
C ILE A 97 -8.27 -10.57 14.45
N PHE A 98 -7.49 -11.04 15.42
CA PHE A 98 -6.41 -10.25 16.01
C PHE A 98 -5.28 -9.99 15.01
N GLN A 99 -4.89 -10.99 14.22
CA GLN A 99 -3.86 -10.87 13.19
C GLN A 99 -4.30 -9.94 12.05
N SER A 100 -5.57 -10.04 11.60
CA SER A 100 -6.09 -9.13 10.59
C SER A 100 -6.23 -7.70 11.10
N ALA A 101 -6.68 -7.51 12.35
CA ALA A 101 -6.78 -6.20 12.97
C ALA A 101 -5.41 -5.54 13.16
N THR A 102 -4.41 -6.28 13.66
CA THR A 102 -3.03 -5.79 13.81
C THR A 102 -2.38 -5.48 12.46
N PHE A 103 -2.66 -6.28 11.44
CA PHE A 103 -2.20 -6.00 10.08
C PHE A 103 -2.83 -4.70 9.53
N LEU A 104 -4.14 -4.50 9.74
CA LEU A 104 -4.85 -3.28 9.34
C LEU A 104 -4.30 -2.02 10.04
N THR A 105 -4.08 -2.09 11.35
CA THR A 105 -3.55 -0.94 12.10
C THR A 105 -2.13 -0.59 11.69
N LEU A 106 -1.25 -1.59 11.54
CA LEU A 106 0.14 -1.37 11.10
C LEU A 106 0.21 -0.85 9.66
N SER A 107 -0.58 -1.43 8.74
CA SER A 107 -0.63 -0.98 7.35
C SER A 107 -1.14 0.46 7.22
N LEU A 108 -2.17 0.84 7.99
CA LEU A 108 -2.64 2.22 8.07
C LEU A 108 -1.56 3.17 8.62
N PHE A 109 -0.86 2.75 9.67
CA PHE A 109 0.24 3.54 10.25
C PHE A 109 1.35 3.77 9.23
N VAL A 110 1.72 2.74 8.45
CA VAL A 110 2.71 2.88 7.39
C VAL A 110 2.19 3.78 6.28
N CYS A 111 0.93 3.67 5.85
CA CYS A 111 0.33 4.60 4.88
C CYS A 111 0.35 6.06 5.38
N LEU A 112 0.17 6.29 6.68
CA LEU A 112 0.31 7.62 7.28
C LEU A 112 1.74 8.14 7.22
N LEU A 113 2.74 7.33 7.58
CA LEU A 113 4.15 7.71 7.47
C LEU A 113 4.55 7.98 6.01
N CYS A 114 4.14 7.09 5.11
CA CYS A 114 4.33 7.16 3.67
C CYS A 114 3.78 8.47 3.07
N SER A 115 2.53 8.81 3.42
CA SER A 115 1.87 10.03 2.97
C SER A 115 2.45 11.29 3.61
N TRP A 116 2.97 11.19 4.84
CA TRP A 116 3.68 12.28 5.50
C TRP A 116 4.98 12.62 4.78
N ILE A 117 5.77 11.60 4.42
CA ILE A 117 7.04 11.75 3.68
C ILE A 117 6.78 12.26 2.25
N ALA A 118 5.73 11.78 1.60
CA ALA A 118 5.36 12.20 0.25
C ALA A 118 4.76 13.62 0.19
N ARG A 119 4.41 14.21 1.35
CA ARG A 119 3.78 15.54 1.40
C ARG A 119 4.78 16.61 0.98
N ARG A 120 4.40 17.39 -0.03
CA ARG A 120 5.11 18.62 -0.41
C ARG A 120 5.09 19.67 0.71
N PRO A 121 6.20 20.37 0.98
CA PRO A 121 6.25 21.42 2.00
C PRO A 121 5.27 22.53 1.62
N LYS A 122 4.52 23.04 2.60
CA LYS A 122 3.59 24.17 2.37
C LYS A 122 4.41 25.36 1.89
N GLN A 123 4.21 25.76 0.63
CA GLN A 123 4.74 27.03 0.14
C GLN A 123 3.87 28.13 0.76
N TYR A 124 4.41 28.78 1.79
CA TYR A 124 3.85 30.01 2.34
C TYR A 124 4.27 31.15 1.40
N TYR A 125 3.45 31.40 0.39
CA TYR A 125 3.51 32.62 -0.43
C TYR A 125 2.09 33.09 -0.71
#